data_AF-A0A1B6IW75-F1
#
_entry.id   AF-A0A1B6IW75-F1
#
_cell.length_a   1.000
_cell.length_b   1.000
_cell.length_c   1.000
_cell.angle_alpha   90.00
_cell.angle_beta   90.00
_cell.angle_gamma   90.00
#
_symmetry.space_group_name_H-M   'P 1'
#
loop_
_entity.id
_entity.type
_entity.pdbx_description
1 polymer ?
#
loop_
_entity_poly.entity_id
_entity_poly.type
_entity_poly.pdbx_seq_one_letter_code
_entity_poly.pdbx_strand_id
1 'polypeptide(L)'
;QHLWDCAIDYRPVNLPMRSLLAIGSLSISSNMAARTSCSTLRFIAEDTFLFLSNKTSSSVELRLDYVCVMDFGLFELTLRMSDNPRVHLRAFNNRVNIRTCSDSAQLLARLLEYVASYGDLEPVPTAPSPAPIPTSDNINNLSESTVLRVNQLMEDAMIDDPQHR
;
A
#
# COMPACT_ATOMS: atom_id res chain seq x y z
N GLN A 1 -9.52 -13.31 -24.35
CA GLN A 1 -10.34 -13.78 -23.22
C GLN A 1 -11.30 -12.66 -22.84
N HIS A 2 -12.55 -12.99 -22.57
CA HIS A 2 -13.55 -12.05 -22.08
C HIS A 2 -13.99 -12.49 -20.69
N LEU A 3 -14.03 -11.54 -19.77
CA LEU A 3 -14.48 -11.71 -18.38
C LEU A 3 -15.65 -10.75 -18.17
N TRP A 4 -16.61 -11.18 -17.37
CA TRP A 4 -17.82 -10.42 -17.03
C TRP A 4 -17.91 -10.33 -15.52
N ASP A 5 -18.40 -9.18 -15.01
CA ASP A 5 -18.68 -8.93 -13.59
C ASP A 5 -17.53 -9.38 -12.67
N CYS A 6 -16.31 -9.02 -13.04
CA CYS A 6 -15.11 -9.42 -12.33
C CYS A 6 -14.63 -8.30 -11.40
N ALA A 7 -13.78 -8.63 -10.43
CA ALA A 7 -13.23 -7.63 -9.52
C ALA A 7 -11.79 -7.93 -9.14
N ILE A 8 -11.03 -6.86 -8.87
CA ILE A 8 -9.68 -6.91 -8.33
C ILE A 8 -9.72 -6.39 -6.89
N ASP A 9 -9.48 -7.27 -5.92
CA ASP A 9 -9.29 -6.91 -4.51
C ASP A 9 -7.81 -6.64 -4.25
N TYR A 10 -7.47 -5.38 -4.06
CA TYR A 10 -6.13 -4.91 -3.75
C TYR A 10 -6.03 -4.47 -2.29
N ARG A 11 -5.11 -5.12 -1.57
CA ARG A 11 -4.81 -4.85 -0.16
C ARG A 11 -3.33 -4.49 -0.04
N PRO A 12 -3.00 -3.18 -0.05
CA PRO A 12 -1.64 -2.70 0.12
C PRO A 12 -0.95 -3.32 1.34
N VAL A 13 0.33 -3.64 1.22
CA VAL A 13 1.09 -4.30 2.29
C VAL A 13 1.43 -3.31 3.41
N ASN A 14 1.83 -2.09 3.05
CA ASN A 14 2.33 -1.06 3.96
C ASN A 14 1.37 0.15 4.11
N LEU A 15 0.12 0.03 3.63
CA LEU A 15 -0.90 1.07 3.76
C LEU A 15 -2.21 0.45 4.29
N PRO A 16 -2.70 0.82 5.49
CA PRO A 16 -3.82 0.16 6.16
C PRO A 16 -5.17 0.55 5.54
N MET A 17 -5.44 0.09 4.32
CA MET A 17 -6.69 0.30 3.60
C MET A 17 -6.98 -0.87 2.66
N ARG A 18 -8.13 -0.82 2.00
CA ARG A 18 -8.51 -1.77 0.93
C ARG A 18 -9.04 -1.02 -0.29
N SER A 19 -8.79 -1.58 -1.46
CA SER A 19 -9.25 -1.07 -2.73
C SER A 19 -9.85 -2.21 -3.53
N LEU A 20 -11.09 -2.04 -3.98
CA LEU A 20 -11.75 -2.99 -4.87
C LEU A 20 -12.04 -2.30 -6.20
N LEU A 21 -11.53 -2.85 -7.30
CA LEU A 21 -11.88 -2.44 -8.65
C LEU A 21 -12.89 -3.43 -9.23
N ALA A 22 -14.16 -3.05 -9.30
CA ALA A 22 -15.19 -3.85 -9.96
C ALA A 22 -15.26 -3.50 -11.45
N ILE A 23 -15.34 -4.49 -12.32
CA ILE A 23 -15.27 -4.35 -13.77
C ILE A 23 -16.44 -5.13 -14.40
N GLY A 24 -17.36 -4.42 -15.06
CA GLY A 24 -18.52 -5.04 -15.72
C GLY A 24 -18.13 -5.92 -16.91
N SER A 25 -17.24 -5.43 -17.78
CA SER A 25 -16.67 -6.21 -18.88
C SER A 25 -15.18 -5.99 -19.01
N LEU A 26 -14.40 -7.06 -19.08
CA LEU A 26 -12.96 -7.02 -19.32
C LEU A 26 -12.60 -7.91 -20.52
N SER A 27 -12.07 -7.28 -21.57
CA SER A 27 -11.51 -7.94 -22.74
C SER A 27 -9.99 -7.90 -22.70
N ILE A 28 -9.36 -9.06 -22.85
CA ILE A 28 -7.91 -9.20 -22.94
C ILE A 28 -7.59 -9.90 -24.27
N SER A 29 -6.81 -9.23 -25.11
CA SER A 29 -6.42 -9.75 -26.42
C SER A 29 -4.93 -9.55 -26.67
N SER A 30 -4.28 -10.52 -27.31
CA SER A 30 -2.89 -10.43 -27.74
C SER A 30 -2.85 -10.78 -29.22
N ASN A 31 -2.06 -10.02 -30.00
CA ASN A 31 -1.87 -10.25 -31.42
C ASN A 31 -0.38 -10.15 -31.77
N MET A 32 0.12 -11.11 -32.54
CA MET A 32 1.47 -11.11 -33.09
C MET A 32 1.40 -10.94 -34.61
N ALA A 33 2.06 -9.91 -35.12
CA ALA A 33 2.09 -9.67 -36.56
C ALA A 33 3.02 -10.67 -37.25
N ALA A 34 2.53 -11.43 -38.24
CA ALA A 34 3.30 -12.51 -38.87
C ALA A 34 4.60 -12.08 -39.58
N ARG A 35 4.73 -10.80 -39.96
CA ARG A 35 5.86 -10.27 -40.75
C ARG A 35 6.79 -9.32 -39.98
N THR A 36 6.45 -9.02 -38.73
CA THR A 36 7.25 -8.15 -37.86
C THR A 36 7.25 -8.81 -36.49
N SER A 37 8.40 -8.96 -35.85
CA SER A 37 8.47 -9.48 -34.48
C SER A 37 7.98 -8.40 -33.50
N CYS A 38 6.66 -8.21 -33.56
CA CYS A 38 5.92 -7.19 -32.86
C CYS A 38 4.65 -7.82 -32.31
N SER A 39 4.53 -7.75 -30.99
CA SER A 39 3.36 -8.24 -30.25
C SER A 39 2.59 -7.06 -29.71
N THR A 40 1.27 -7.10 -29.80
CA THR A 40 0.35 -6.12 -29.23
C THR A 40 -0.57 -6.80 -28.23
N LEU A 41 -0.47 -6.41 -26.97
CA LEU A 41 -1.37 -6.80 -25.90
C LEU A 41 -2.34 -5.65 -25.63
N ARG A 42 -3.63 -5.94 -25.59
CA ARG A 42 -4.70 -4.95 -25.40
C ARG A 42 -5.67 -5.42 -24.33
N PHE A 43 -5.93 -4.52 -23.39
CA PHE A 43 -6.95 -4.62 -22.36
C PHE A 43 -8.03 -3.58 -22.63
N ILE A 44 -9.29 -3.99 -22.53
CA ILE A 44 -10.44 -3.09 -22.59
C ILE A 44 -11.31 -3.39 -21.38
N ALA A 45 -11.47 -2.42 -20.50
CA ALA A 45 -12.37 -2.50 -19.35
C ALA A 45 -13.52 -1.51 -19.54
N GLU A 46 -14.74 -2.01 -19.38
CA GLU A 46 -15.99 -1.23 -19.47
C GLU A 46 -16.75 -1.30 -18.14
N ASP A 47 -17.48 -0.23 -17.84
CA ASP A 47 -18.31 -0.10 -16.63
C ASP A 47 -17.52 -0.46 -15.36
N THR A 48 -16.42 0.26 -15.14
CA THR A 48 -15.48 -0.02 -14.05
C THR A 48 -15.69 0.95 -12.89
N PHE A 49 -15.63 0.45 -11.66
CA PHE A 49 -15.86 1.21 -10.44
C PHE A 49 -14.76 0.94 -9.43
N LEU A 50 -14.21 2.00 -8.83
CA LEU A 50 -13.23 1.91 -7.74
C LEU A 50 -13.91 2.19 -6.41
N PHE A 51 -13.79 1.23 -5.51
CA PHE A 51 -14.30 1.29 -4.15
C PHE A 51 -13.14 1.27 -3.16
N LEU A 52 -13.18 2.14 -2.16
CA LEU A 52 -12.17 2.19 -1.10
C LEU A 52 -12.79 1.88 0.26
N SER A 53 -12.00 1.24 1.13
CA SER A 53 -12.34 1.04 2.53
C SER A 53 -11.16 1.40 3.41
N ASN A 54 -11.42 2.11 4.50
CA ASN A 54 -10.45 2.33 5.57
C ASN A 54 -10.49 1.22 6.64
N LYS A 55 -11.26 0.15 6.41
CA LYS A 55 -11.35 -1.00 7.32
C LYS A 55 -10.36 -2.09 6.90
N THR A 56 -9.57 -2.58 7.85
CA THR A 56 -8.59 -3.65 7.65
C THR A 56 -8.97 -4.97 8.32
N SER A 57 -10.13 -5.04 8.98
CA SER A 57 -10.64 -6.23 9.68
C SER A 57 -10.77 -7.46 8.76
N SER A 58 -10.68 -8.68 9.30
CA SER A 58 -10.81 -9.91 8.49
C SER A 58 -12.19 -10.04 7.83
N SER A 59 -13.25 -9.64 8.53
CA SER A 59 -14.60 -9.51 7.99
C SER A 59 -14.83 -8.08 7.52
N VAL A 60 -15.03 -7.90 6.21
CA VAL A 60 -15.42 -6.62 5.60
C VAL A 60 -16.55 -6.91 4.61
N GLU A 61 -17.65 -6.18 4.74
CA GLU A 61 -18.81 -6.30 3.87
C GLU A 61 -18.78 -5.21 2.79
N LEU A 62 -18.80 -5.61 1.51
CA LEU A 62 -18.72 -4.70 0.37
C LEU A 62 -19.75 -3.56 0.41
N ARG A 63 -20.99 -3.87 0.83
CA ARG A 63 -22.09 -2.89 0.81
C ARG A 63 -22.00 -1.85 1.93
N LEU A 64 -21.34 -2.17 3.03
CA LEU A 64 -21.32 -1.33 4.24
C LEU A 64 -19.98 -0.65 4.43
N ASP A 65 -18.90 -1.31 4.05
CA ASP A 65 -17.56 -0.92 4.45
C ASP A 65 -16.77 -0.23 3.35
N TYR A 66 -17.29 -0.22 2.12
CA TYR A 66 -16.66 0.42 0.98
C TYR A 66 -17.46 1.62 0.48
N VAL A 67 -16.75 2.64 0.00
CA VAL A 67 -17.32 3.79 -0.68
C VAL A 67 -16.81 3.83 -2.12
N CYS A 68 -17.72 3.99 -3.09
CA CYS A 68 -17.36 4.20 -4.48
C CYS A 68 -16.77 5.61 -4.64
N VAL A 69 -15.52 5.70 -5.09
CA VAL A 69 -14.81 6.99 -5.25
C VAL A 69 -14.59 7.38 -6.71
N MET A 70 -14.61 6.41 -7.63
CA MET A 70 -14.34 6.64 -9.05
C MET A 70 -15.13 5.68 -9.93
N ASP A 71 -15.61 6.16 -11.07
CA ASP A 71 -16.16 5.34 -12.15
C ASP A 71 -15.47 5.65 -13.49
N PHE A 72 -15.23 4.61 -14.27
CA PHE A 72 -14.64 4.65 -15.60
C PHE A 72 -15.65 4.10 -16.62
N GLY A 73 -15.84 4.82 -17.73
CA GLY A 73 -16.69 4.35 -18.82
C GLY A 73 -16.02 3.24 -19.62
N LEU A 74 -15.10 3.61 -20.50
CA LEU A 74 -14.26 2.73 -21.31
C LEU A 74 -12.80 3.07 -21.01
N PHE A 75 -12.06 2.11 -20.49
CA PHE A 75 -10.62 2.17 -20.30
C PHE A 75 -9.94 1.17 -21.24
N GLU A 76 -9.08 1.67 -22.13
CA GLU A 76 -8.28 0.85 -23.04
C GLU A 76 -6.79 1.02 -22.71
N LEU A 77 -6.09 -0.10 -22.50
CA LEU A 77 -4.64 -0.14 -22.36
C LEU A 77 -4.05 -1.03 -23.46
N THR A 78 -3.17 -0.47 -24.28
CA THR A 78 -2.45 -1.19 -25.33
C THR A 78 -0.95 -1.14 -25.06
N LEU A 79 -0.31 -2.31 -24.99
CA LEU A 79 1.13 -2.47 -24.94
C LEU A 79 1.60 -3.07 -26.25
N ARG A 80 2.51 -2.39 -26.93
CA ARG A 80 3.16 -2.87 -28.15
C ARG A 80 4.63 -3.10 -27.87
N MET A 81 5.08 -4.32 -28.08
CA MET A 81 6.48 -4.72 -27.96
C MET A 81 7.04 -5.01 -29.35
N SER A 82 8.31 -4.71 -29.57
CA SER A 82 9.02 -4.93 -30.84
C SER A 82 10.41 -5.54 -30.57
N ASP A 83 11.12 -5.95 -31.63
CA ASP A 83 12.50 -6.45 -31.57
C ASP A 83 13.48 -5.54 -30.81
N ASN A 84 13.27 -4.24 -30.90
CA ASN A 84 13.99 -3.28 -30.08
C ASN A 84 13.29 -3.17 -28.73
N PRO A 85 14.01 -3.04 -27.59
CA PRO A 85 13.48 -3.08 -26.21
C PRO A 85 12.53 -1.92 -25.85
N ARG A 86 11.99 -1.23 -26.83
CA ARG A 86 10.99 -0.18 -26.71
C ARG A 86 9.62 -0.83 -26.53
N VAL A 87 9.09 -0.70 -25.31
CA VAL A 87 7.67 -0.93 -25.04
C VAL A 87 6.93 0.37 -25.33
N HIS A 88 5.96 0.34 -26.23
CA HIS A 88 5.06 1.45 -26.47
C HIS A 88 3.74 1.19 -25.74
N LEU A 89 3.48 1.98 -24.70
CA LEU A 89 2.28 1.92 -23.90
C LEU A 89 1.34 3.06 -24.31
N ARG A 90 0.09 2.72 -24.62
CA ARG A 90 -0.99 3.67 -24.85
C ARG A 90 -2.13 3.35 -23.89
N ALA A 91 -2.53 4.33 -23.10
CA ALA A 91 -3.75 4.28 -22.32
C ALA A 91 -4.75 5.27 -22.89
N PHE A 92 -6.02 4.89 -22.96
CA PHE A 92 -7.12 5.74 -23.35
C PHE A 92 -8.26 5.54 -22.37
N ASN A 93 -8.90 6.64 -21.99
CA ASN A 93 -10.11 6.60 -21.21
C ASN A 93 -11.08 7.65 -21.76
N ASN A 94 -12.31 7.24 -22.06
CA ASN A 94 -13.32 8.17 -22.60
C ASN A 94 -14.03 8.98 -21.51
N ARG A 95 -14.06 8.48 -20.27
CA ARG A 95 -14.77 9.08 -19.14
C ARG A 95 -14.22 8.55 -17.83
N VAL A 96 -13.79 9.48 -16.99
CA VAL A 96 -13.49 9.24 -15.58
C VAL A 96 -14.32 10.22 -14.77
N ASN A 97 -15.15 9.74 -13.84
CA ASN A 97 -15.71 10.62 -12.81
C ASN A 97 -15.14 10.24 -11.46
N ILE A 98 -14.79 11.26 -10.68
CA ILE A 98 -14.32 11.10 -9.30
C ILE A 98 -15.38 11.75 -8.41
N ARG A 99 -15.89 10.99 -7.44
CA ARG A 99 -16.92 11.44 -6.50
C ARG A 99 -16.47 11.08 -5.09
N THR A 100 -15.94 12.07 -4.39
CA THR A 100 -15.34 11.89 -3.06
C THR A 100 -15.88 12.92 -2.08
N CYS A 101 -16.11 12.51 -0.84
CA CYS A 101 -16.07 13.41 0.31
C CYS A 101 -14.61 13.62 0.78
N SER A 102 -14.37 14.54 1.72
CA SER A 102 -13.03 14.85 2.24
C SER A 102 -12.23 13.61 2.66
N ASP A 103 -12.83 12.74 3.48
CA ASP A 103 -12.14 11.55 4.00
C ASP A 103 -11.78 10.56 2.89
N SER A 104 -12.73 10.30 1.98
CA SER A 104 -12.50 9.41 0.85
C SER A 104 -11.51 9.99 -0.18
N ALA A 105 -11.45 11.32 -0.33
CA ALA A 105 -10.49 11.99 -1.19
C ALA A 105 -9.07 11.85 -0.63
N GLN A 106 -8.91 12.03 0.68
CA GLN A 106 -7.63 11.81 1.36
C GLN A 106 -7.18 10.35 1.20
N LEU A 107 -8.10 9.39 1.39
CA LEU A 107 -7.80 7.97 1.22
C LEU A 107 -7.41 7.62 -0.22
N LEU A 108 -8.10 8.18 -1.22
CA LEU A 108 -7.74 8.02 -2.63
C LEU A 108 -6.36 8.62 -2.94
N ALA A 109 -6.06 9.81 -2.43
CA ALA A 109 -4.75 10.45 -2.62
C ALA A 109 -3.62 9.61 -2.02
N ARG A 110 -3.82 9.05 -0.81
CA ARG A 110 -2.87 8.14 -0.17
C ARG A 110 -2.64 6.88 -1.00
N LEU A 111 -3.70 6.28 -1.56
CA LEU A 111 -3.57 5.12 -2.44
C LEU A 111 -2.76 5.44 -3.69
N LEU A 112 -3.05 6.58 -4.34
CA LEU A 112 -2.33 7.00 -5.55
C LEU A 112 -0.85 7.28 -5.26
N GLU A 113 -0.55 7.99 -4.18
CA GLU A 113 0.81 8.26 -3.72
C GLU A 113 1.56 6.95 -3.44
N TYR A 114 0.90 6.01 -2.75
CA TYR A 114 1.45 4.70 -2.41
C TYR A 114 1.78 3.84 -3.64
N VAL A 115 0.87 3.80 -4.62
CA VAL A 115 1.12 3.06 -5.88
C VAL A 115 2.24 3.74 -6.68
N ALA A 116 2.26 5.07 -6.72
CA ALA A 116 3.29 5.82 -7.44
C ALA A 116 4.69 5.70 -6.81
N SER A 117 4.77 5.48 -5.50
CA SER A 117 6.02 5.24 -4.77
C SER A 117 6.44 3.77 -4.75
N TYR A 118 5.71 2.88 -5.44
CA TYR A 118 5.94 1.44 -5.41
C TYR A 118 5.92 0.85 -3.99
N GLY A 119 5.01 1.33 -3.14
CA GLY A 119 5.02 1.06 -1.70
C GLY A 119 4.89 -0.41 -1.28
N ASP A 120 4.48 -1.32 -2.18
CA ASP A 120 4.47 -2.77 -1.92
C ASP A 120 5.85 -3.43 -2.15
N LEU A 121 6.75 -2.77 -2.88
CA LEU A 121 8.12 -3.26 -3.11
C LEU A 121 9.05 -2.95 -1.93
N GLU A 122 8.64 -2.03 -1.06
CA GLU A 122 9.36 -1.72 0.16
C GLU A 122 9.21 -2.88 1.18
N PRO A 123 10.30 -3.33 1.80
CA PRO A 123 10.23 -4.38 2.80
C PRO A 123 9.32 -3.94 3.94
N VAL A 124 8.41 -4.84 4.36
CA VAL A 124 7.61 -4.61 5.56
C VAL A 124 8.59 -4.36 6.70
N PRO A 125 8.48 -3.25 7.45
CA PRO A 125 9.31 -3.03 8.62
C PRO A 125 9.16 -4.25 9.51
N THR A 126 10.22 -5.06 9.59
CA THR A 126 10.24 -6.22 10.47
C THR A 126 9.86 -5.68 11.84
N ALA A 127 8.72 -6.12 12.38
CA ALA A 127 8.40 -5.84 13.77
C ALA A 127 9.67 -6.17 14.56
N PRO A 128 10.18 -5.27 15.43
CA PRO A 128 11.36 -5.58 16.20
C PRO A 128 11.11 -6.94 16.83
N SER A 129 11.96 -7.92 16.50
CA SER A 129 11.93 -9.23 17.13
C SER A 129 11.69 -9.00 18.60
N PRO A 130 10.78 -9.74 19.27
CA PRO A 130 10.73 -9.70 20.72
C PRO A 130 12.18 -9.85 21.17
N ALA A 131 12.72 -8.82 21.81
CA ALA A 131 14.01 -8.95 22.45
C ALA A 131 13.92 -10.24 23.28
N PRO A 132 14.94 -11.12 23.25
CA PRO A 132 14.92 -12.32 24.06
C PRO A 132 14.52 -11.88 25.47
N ILE A 133 13.39 -12.39 25.95
CA ILE A 133 12.97 -12.21 27.33
C ILE A 133 14.20 -12.66 28.13
N PRO A 134 14.87 -11.79 28.90
CA PRO A 134 15.97 -12.26 29.72
C PRO A 134 15.36 -13.27 30.68
N THR A 135 15.68 -14.56 30.47
CA THR A 135 15.40 -15.62 31.42
C THR A 135 16.01 -15.17 32.73
N SER A 136 15.15 -14.99 33.71
CA SER A 136 15.45 -14.58 35.06
C SER A 136 16.29 -15.65 35.75
N ASP A 137 17.59 -15.70 35.49
CA ASP A 137 18.56 -16.53 36.21
C ASP A 137 19.97 -15.91 36.08
N ASN A 138 20.17 -14.71 36.62
CA ASN A 138 21.41 -14.27 37.29
C ASN A 138 21.29 -12.80 37.71
N ILE A 139 20.75 -12.60 38.92
CA ILE A 139 20.93 -11.37 39.67
C ILE A 139 22.43 -11.33 40.04
N ASN A 140 23.24 -10.46 39.40
CA ASN A 140 24.38 -9.74 40.03
C ASN A 140 25.45 -9.14 39.10
N ASN A 141 25.37 -9.22 37.76
CA ASN A 141 26.40 -8.58 36.93
C ASN A 141 25.88 -7.31 36.24
N LEU A 142 25.76 -6.22 37.02
CA LEU A 142 25.61 -4.88 36.43
C LEU A 142 26.93 -4.49 35.76
N SER A 143 26.87 -3.96 34.53
CA SER A 143 28.06 -3.45 33.85
C SER A 143 28.65 -2.25 34.62
N GLU A 144 29.97 -2.09 34.62
CA GLU A 144 30.66 -0.97 35.29
C GLU A 144 30.11 0.40 34.85
N SER A 145 29.71 0.51 33.58
CA SER A 145 29.10 1.72 33.03
C SER A 145 27.74 2.06 33.66
N THR A 146 26.97 1.05 34.05
CA THR A 146 25.68 1.20 34.72
C THR A 146 25.88 1.60 36.17
N VAL A 147 26.86 0.99 36.85
CA VAL A 147 27.21 1.33 38.24
C VAL A 147 27.70 2.78 38.35
N LEU A 148 28.58 3.21 37.43
CA LEU A 148 29.05 4.59 37.37
C LEU A 148 27.91 5.59 37.17
N ARG A 149 26.97 5.27 36.28
CA ARG A 149 25.83 6.16 36.01
C ARG A 149 24.86 6.26 37.19
N VAL A 150 24.64 5.16 37.91
CA VAL A 150 23.80 5.18 39.13
C VAL A 150 24.48 5.99 40.24
N ASN A 151 25.80 5.83 40.41
CA ASN A 151 26.55 6.59 41.41
C ASN A 151 26.55 8.10 41.11
N GLN A 152 26.69 8.49 39.84
CA GLN A 152 26.58 9.90 39.42
C GLN A 152 25.21 10.48 39.72
N LEU A 153 24.13 9.75 39.39
CA LEU A 153 22.76 10.20 39.66
C LEU A 153 22.47 10.33 41.18
N MET A 154 23.12 9.50 41.99
CA MET A 154 23.01 9.55 43.45
C MET A 154 23.80 10.70 44.06
N GLU A 155 24.97 11.03 43.49
CA GLU A 155 25.78 12.19 43.87
C GLU A 155 25.07 13.50 43.52
N ASP A 156 24.51 13.60 42.31
CA ASP A 156 23.73 14.77 41.85
C ASP A 156 22.50 15.04 42.75
N ALA A 157 21.86 13.98 43.25
CA ALA A 157 20.70 14.11 44.14
C ALA A 157 21.06 14.54 45.57
N MET A 158 22.31 14.36 46.00
CA MET A 158 22.78 14.80 47.34
C MET A 158 23.27 16.26 47.36
N ILE A 159 23.41 16.89 46.19
CA ILE A 159 23.89 18.28 46.08
C ILE A 159 22.73 19.29 46.18
N ASP A 160 21.49 18.86 45.99
CA ASP A 160 20.32 19.75 45.90
C ASP A 160 19.56 19.96 47.23
N ASP A 161 20.32 20.17 48.31
CA ASP A 161 19.76 20.78 49.52
C ASP A 161 20.71 21.83 50.13
N PRO A 162 20.53 23.11 49.76
CA PRO A 162 20.82 24.20 50.67
C PRO A 162 19.54 24.94 51.01
N GLN A 163 19.12 24.77 52.26
CA GLN A 163 18.48 25.77 53.09
C GLN A 163 18.69 27.21 52.57
N HIS A 164 17.63 27.89 52.13
CA HIS A 164 17.51 29.34 52.24
C HIS A 164 16.07 29.71 52.59
N ARG A 165 15.85 29.83 53.90
CA ARG A 165 14.90 30.76 54.50
C ARG A 165 15.67 32.01 54.88
#